data_AF-A0A940VDP0-F1
#
_entry.id   AF-A0A940VDP0-F1
#
_cell.length_a   1.000
_cell.length_b   1.000
_cell.length_c   1.000
_cell.angle_alpha   90.00
_cell.angle_beta   90.00
_cell.angle_gamma   90.00
#
_symmetry.space_group_name_H-M   'P 1'
#
loop_
_entity.id
_entity.type
_entity.pdbx_description
1 polymer ?
#
loop_
_entity_poly.entity_id
_entity_poly.type
_entity_poly.pdbx_seq_one_letter_code
_entity_poly.pdbx_strand_id
1 'polypeptide(L)' 'MNIFEGLLSVARRKSPWVYCLNAGSCNGCDIEIAAAISPRYDPEQIGTLRQGSPKHADILLVTGPLTLRT' A
#
# COMPACT_ATOMS: atom_id res chain seq x y z
N MET A 1 28.29 2.49 -3.37
CA MET A 1 27.19 2.31 -2.40
C MET A 1 27.70 1.43 -1.28
N ASN A 2 27.52 1.84 -0.03
CA ASN A 2 27.85 1.01 1.13
C ASN A 2 27.02 -0.28 1.10
N ILE A 3 27.62 -1.41 1.48
CA ILE A 3 26.94 -2.72 1.54
C ILE A 3 25.66 -2.65 2.39
N PHE A 4 25.73 -1.89 3.49
CA PHE A 4 24.61 -1.68 4.40
C PHE A 4 23.41 -0.97 3.75
N GLU A 5 23.67 0.07 2.94
CA GLU A 5 22.64 0.77 2.17
C GLU A 5 21.99 -0.15 1.12
N GLY A 6 22.80 -0.99 0.48
CA GLY A 6 22.32 -2.00 -0.45
C GLY A 6 21.37 -2.99 0.23
N LEU A 7 21.75 -3.49 1.41
CA LEU A 7 20.94 -4.43 2.18
C LEU A 7 19.60 -3.80 2.61
N LEU A 8 19.63 -2.58 3.18
CA LEU A 8 18.43 -1.86 3.60
C LEU A 8 17.47 -1.59 2.43
N SER A 9 18.02 -1.22 1.27
CA SER A 9 17.24 -1.01 0.05
C SER A 9 16.52 -2.29 -0.39
N VAL A 10 17.19 -3.44 -0.34
CA VAL A 10 16.58 -4.73 -0.69
C VAL A 10 15.49 -5.11 0.30
N ALA A 11 15.73 -4.95 1.60
CA ALA A 11 14.75 -5.25 2.65
C ALA A 11 13.46 -4.44 2.45
N ARG A 12 13.56 -3.12 2.31
CA ARG A 12 12.40 -2.24 2.11
C ARG A 12 11.62 -2.54 0.82
N ARG A 13 12.32 -2.91 -0.25
CA ARG A 13 11.66 -3.25 -1.53
C ARG A 13 10.92 -4.59 -1.49
N LYS A 14 11.34 -5.52 -0.63
CA LYS A 14 10.79 -6.87 -0.55
C LYS A 14 9.62 -7.01 0.44
N SER A 15 9.34 -5.98 1.24
CA SER A 15 8.24 -6.01 2.22
C SER A 15 7.47 -4.69 2.28
N PRO A 16 6.90 -4.19 1.17
CA PRO A 16 6.17 -2.92 1.19
C PRO A 16 4.77 -3.11 1.82
N TRP A 17 4.54 -2.57 3.02
CA TRP A 17 3.22 -2.66 3.64
C TRP A 17 2.36 -1.45 3.29
N VAL A 18 1.12 -1.68 2.88
CA VAL A 18 0.25 -0.65 2.29
C VAL A 18 -0.96 -0.41 3.19
N TYR A 19 -1.23 0.85 3.50
CA TYR A 19 -2.49 1.29 4.11
C TYR A 19 -3.33 2.05 3.10
N CYS A 20 -4.60 1.67 2.95
CA CYS A 20 -5.52 2.30 2.02
C CYS A 20 -6.39 3.33 2.75
N LEU A 21 -6.30 4.60 2.32
CA LEU A 21 -7.08 5.71 2.83
C LEU A 21 -8.09 6.16 1.78
N ASN A 22 -9.37 6.04 2.10
CA ASN A 22 -10.44 6.59 1.28
C ASN A 22 -10.63 8.08 1.62
N ALA A 23 -10.40 8.95 0.65
CA ALA A 23 -10.49 10.40 0.76
C ALA A 23 -11.76 11.00 0.11
N GLY A 24 -12.68 10.17 -0.38
CA GLY A 24 -13.86 10.58 -1.14
C GLY A 24 -14.20 9.66 -2.31
N SER A 25 -13.72 8.41 -2.28
CA SER A 25 -13.91 7.43 -3.36
C SER A 25 -15.37 6.98 -3.47
N CYS A 26 -15.80 6.62 -4.69
CA CYS A 26 -17.13 6.09 -5.00
C CYS A 26 -17.33 4.62 -4.56
N ASN A 27 -16.52 4.13 -3.61
CA ASN A 27 -16.34 2.72 -3.24
C ASN A 27 -15.78 1.82 -4.36
N GLY A 28 -15.82 2.24 -5.63
CA GLY A 28 -15.24 1.50 -6.75
C GLY A 28 -13.75 1.23 -6.56
N CYS A 29 -12.97 2.24 -6.16
CA CYS A 29 -11.54 2.06 -5.93
C CYS A 29 -11.24 1.06 -4.80
N ASP A 30 -12.08 0.99 -3.76
CA ASP A 30 -11.88 0.05 -2.65
C ASP A 30 -12.23 -1.39 -3.07
N ILE A 31 -13.24 -1.55 -3.94
CA ILE A 31 -13.58 -2.84 -4.57
C ILE A 31 -12.43 -3.30 -5.47
N GLU A 32 -11.86 -2.39 -6.26
CA GLU A 32 -10.70 -2.70 -7.12
C GLU A 32 -9.47 -3.09 -6.28
N ILE A 33 -9.21 -2.41 -5.16
CA ILE A 33 -8.14 -2.79 -4.23
C ILE A 33 -8.39 -4.18 -3.63
N ALA A 34 -9.63 -4.47 -3.22
CA ALA A 34 -9.99 -5.80 -2.72
C ALA A 34 -9.80 -6.88 -3.80
N ALA A 35 -10.17 -6.57 -5.05
CA ALA A 35 -9.93 -7.45 -6.20
C ALA A 35 -8.43 -7.62 -6.49
N ALA A 36 -7.63 -6.57 -6.34
CA ALA A 36 -6.18 -6.61 -6.52
C ALA A 36 -5.48 -7.45 -5.46
N ILE A 37 -6.02 -7.54 -4.24
CA ILE A 37 -5.49 -8.41 -3.17
C ILE A 37 -6.00 -9.85 -3.31
N SER A 38 -7.03 -10.07 -4.13
CA SER A 38 -7.56 -11.42 -4.33
C SER A 38 -6.50 -12.37 -4.89
N PRO A 39 -6.66 -13.70 -4.70
CA PRO A 39 -5.71 -14.72 -5.15
C PRO A 39 -5.37 -14.68 -6.65
N ARG A 40 -6.17 -13.97 -7.46
CA ARG A 40 -5.90 -13.78 -8.89
C ARG A 40 -4.63 -12.95 -9.14
N TYR A 41 -4.38 -11.94 -8.32
CA TYR A 41 -3.25 -11.03 -8.47
C TYR A 41 -2.26 -11.12 -7.30
N ASP A 42 -2.73 -11.56 -6.13
CA ASP A 42 -1.96 -11.97 -4.95
C ASP A 42 -0.63 -11.21 -4.74
N PRO A 43 -0.69 -9.92 -4.38
CA PRO A 43 0.49 -9.10 -4.15
C PRO A 43 1.27 -9.52 -2.89
N GLU A 44 0.72 -10.43 -2.07
CA GLU A 44 1.42 -10.98 -0.91
C GLU A 44 2.63 -11.84 -1.33
N GLN A 45 2.61 -12.43 -2.54
CA GLN A 45 3.74 -13.19 -3.10
C GLN A 45 5.01 -12.36 -3.31
N ILE A 46 4.85 -11.06 -3.53
CA ILE A 46 5.98 -10.11 -3.66
C ILE A 46 6.28 -9.39 -2.34
N GLY A 47 5.63 -9.80 -1.23
CA GLY A 47 5.81 -9.29 0.12
C GLY A 47 4.97 -8.07 0.47
N THR A 48 3.96 -7.74 -0.34
CA THR A 48 3.04 -6.64 -0.06
C THR A 48 1.95 -7.10 0.91
N LEU A 49 1.71 -6.35 1.99
CA LEU A 49 0.62 -6.66 2.93
C LEU A 49 -0.28 -5.44 3.12
N ARG A 50 -1.60 -5.68 3.17
CA ARG A 50 -2.56 -4.64 3.50
C ARG A 50 -2.66 -4.49 5.01
N GLN A 51 -2.30 -3.33 5.51
CA GLN A 51 -2.31 -3.03 6.93
C GLN A 51 -3.54 -2.24 7.34
N GLY A 52 -4.09 -2.55 8.52
CA GLY A 52 -5.29 -1.88 9.07
C GLY A 52 -5.02 -0.57 9.81
N SER A 53 -3.76 -0.24 10.09
CA SER A 53 -3.36 1.00 10.76
C SER A 53 -2.24 1.69 9.98
N PRO A 54 -2.33 3.01 9.74
CA PRO A 54 -1.31 3.75 9.00
C PRO A 54 0.03 3.80 9.75
N LYS A 55 0.05 3.62 11.07
CA LYS A 55 1.28 3.62 11.88
C LYS A 55 2.21 2.44 11.59
N HIS A 56 1.66 1.36 11.03
CA HIS A 56 2.37 0.14 10.72
C HIS A 56 2.60 -0.02 9.21
N ALA A 57 2.24 0.96 8.38
CA ALA A 57 2.38 0.87 6.94
C ALA A 57 3.58 1.68 6.45
N ASP A 58 4.23 1.19 5.39
CA ASP A 58 5.30 1.87 4.69
C ASP A 58 4.78 2.82 3.60
N ILE A 59 3.64 2.46 3.00
CA ILE A 59 3.05 3.14 1.86
C ILE A 59 1.60 3.52 2.19
N LEU A 60 1.25 4.77 1.89
CA LEU A 60 -0.11 5.29 1.96
C LEU A 60 -0.74 5.33 0.57
N LEU A 61 -1.75 4.50 0.33
CA LEU A 61 -2.53 4.49 -0.90
C LEU A 61 -3.79 5.33 -0.69
N VAL A 62 -3.86 6.51 -1.33
CA VAL A 62 -5.01 7.42 -1.22
C VAL A 62 -5.97 7.17 -2.39
N THR A 63 -7.24 6.95 -2.10
CA THR A 63 -8.28 6.74 -3.12
C THR A 63 -9.32 7.86 -3.11
N GLY A 64 -9.78 8.22 -4.31
CA GLY A 64 -10.78 9.28 -4.50
C GLY A 64 -10.20 10.70 -4.50
N PRO A 65 -11.04 11.70 -4.79
CA PRO A 65 -10.66 13.11 -4.81
C PRO A 65 -10.37 13.63 -3.41
N LEU A 66 -9.22 14.30 -3.22
CA LEU A 66 -8.91 15.02 -2.00
C LEU A 66 -9.67 16.35 -1.96
N THR A 67 -10.46 16.57 -0.91
CA THR A 67 -11.18 17.83 -0.70
C THR A 67 -10.31 18.83 0.07
N LEU A 68 -10.38 20.10 -0.33
CA LEU A 68 -9.77 21.19 0.43
C LEU A 68 -10.60 21.43 1.70
N ARG A 69 -9.95 21.43 2.86
CA ARG A 69 -10.53 21.97 4.10
C ARG A 69 -10.09 23.42 4.21
N THR A 70 -10.98 24.32 3.80
CA THR A 70 -10.84 25.77 4.03
C THR A 70 -11.54 26.14 5.31
#